data_AF-A0A920P3P0-F1
#
_entry.id   AF-A0A920P3P0-F1
#
_cell.length_a   1.000
_cell.length_b   1.000
_cell.length_c   1.000
_cell.angle_alpha   90.00
_cell.angle_beta   90.00
_cell.angle_gamma   90.00
#
_symmetry.space_group_name_H-M   'P 1'
#
loop_
_entity.id
_entity.type
_entity.pdbx_description
1 polymer ?
#
loop_
_entity_poly.entity_id
_entity_poly.type
_entity_poly.pdbx_seq_one_letter_code
_entity_poly.pdbx_strand_id
1 'polypeptide(L)'
;MRRQALALIEVAVVQDPGQGYELSLSYPSAGARALIPLCAFIEEWLRDLGAIVSGAGDRVFNFDKHSHLQELVARTSIRGPDIVLALTEVEQARELARGNVNPQLIVNGLVRNLRRRLIAT
;
A
#
# COMPACT_ATOMS: atom_id res chain seq x y z
N MET A 1 -9.35 7.51 6.36
CA MET A 1 -7.96 7.11 6.04
C MET A 1 -7.81 5.61 5.78
N ARG A 2 -8.35 4.70 6.62
CA ARG A 2 -8.31 3.24 6.36
C ARG A 2 -8.72 2.82 4.93
N ARG A 3 -9.88 3.29 4.44
CA ARG A 3 -10.35 3.03 3.06
C ARG A 3 -9.42 3.57 1.97
N GLN A 4 -8.83 4.73 2.21
CA GLN A 4 -7.90 5.39 1.28
C GLN A 4 -6.57 4.62 1.21
N ALA A 5 -6.10 4.07 2.32
CA ALA A 5 -4.94 3.19 2.34
C ALA A 5 -5.19 1.89 1.56
N LEU A 6 -6.38 1.29 1.70
CA LEU A 6 -6.74 0.11 0.91
C LEU A 6 -6.77 0.44 -0.60
N ALA A 7 -7.38 1.57 -0.98
CA ALA A 7 -7.42 2.01 -2.37
C ALA A 7 -6.02 2.22 -2.97
N LEU A 8 -5.05 2.71 -2.18
CA LEU A 8 -3.65 2.84 -2.61
C LEU A 8 -3.02 1.48 -2.93
N ILE A 9 -3.29 0.47 -2.09
CA ILE A 9 -2.80 -0.89 -2.32
C ILE A 9 -3.45 -1.48 -3.56
N GLU A 10 -4.77 -1.32 -3.70
CA GLU A 10 -5.53 -1.77 -4.87
C GLU A 10 -4.98 -1.16 -6.17
N VAL A 11 -4.76 0.16 -6.20
CA VAL A 11 -4.15 0.83 -7.36
C VAL A 11 -2.73 0.31 -7.63
N ALA A 12 -1.94 0.04 -6.59
CA ALA A 12 -0.59 -0.50 -6.74
C ALA A 12 -0.57 -1.92 -7.35
N VAL A 13 -1.62 -2.71 -7.16
CA VAL A 13 -1.70 -4.09 -7.69
C VAL A 13 -2.50 -4.20 -9.00
N VAL A 14 -3.27 -3.18 -9.39
CA VAL A 14 -3.96 -3.11 -10.69
C VAL A 14 -2.95 -2.86 -11.82
N GLN A 15 -3.14 -3.47 -12.99
CA GLN A 15 -2.18 -3.43 -14.10
C GLN A 15 -2.03 -2.08 -14.83
N ASP A 16 -2.75 -1.04 -14.46
CA ASP A 16 -2.67 0.28 -15.11
C ASP A 16 -1.65 1.21 -14.41
N PRO A 17 -0.51 1.54 -15.03
CA PRO A 17 0.51 2.40 -14.41
C PRO A 17 0.07 3.87 -14.28
N GLY A 18 -0.91 4.34 -15.07
CA GLY A 18 -1.33 5.74 -15.09
C GLY A 18 -2.04 6.18 -13.80
N GLN A 19 -2.79 5.26 -13.19
CA GLN A 19 -3.61 5.55 -12.00
C GLN A 19 -2.80 6.00 -10.79
N GLY A 20 -1.53 5.57 -10.66
CA GLY A 20 -0.67 6.01 -9.57
C GLY A 20 -0.33 7.51 -9.62
N TYR A 21 -0.14 8.04 -10.83
CA TYR A 21 0.08 9.48 -11.02
C TYR A 21 -1.20 10.27 -10.80
N GLU A 22 -2.32 9.84 -11.39
CA GLU A 22 -3.63 10.48 -11.19
C GLU A 22 -4.02 10.52 -9.72
N LEU A 23 -3.82 9.43 -8.99
CA LEU A 23 -4.05 9.37 -7.55
C LEU A 23 -3.17 10.35 -6.78
N SER A 24 -1.91 10.53 -7.18
CA SER A 24 -1.02 11.48 -6.51
C SER A 24 -1.50 12.93 -6.64
N LEU A 25 -2.18 13.30 -7.74
CA LEU A 25 -2.75 14.64 -7.93
C LEU A 25 -3.90 14.96 -6.98
N SER A 26 -4.52 13.94 -6.37
CA SER A 26 -5.57 14.15 -5.35
C SER A 26 -5.03 14.61 -3.99
N TYR A 27 -3.70 14.60 -3.81
CA TYR A 27 -3.04 15.08 -2.59
C TYR A 27 -2.53 16.51 -2.77
N PRO A 28 -2.52 17.33 -1.69
CA PRO A 28 -1.91 18.66 -1.73
C PRO A 28 -0.42 18.58 -2.04
N SER A 29 0.15 19.65 -2.59
CA SER A 29 1.58 19.74 -2.90
C SER A 29 2.48 20.00 -1.68
N ALA A 30 1.89 20.23 -0.50
CA ALA A 30 2.58 20.48 0.76
C ALA A 30 1.85 19.83 1.95
N GLY A 31 2.54 19.73 3.10
CA GLY A 31 1.97 19.23 4.35
C GLY A 31 2.00 17.71 4.49
N ALA A 32 3.09 17.06 4.07
CA ALA A 32 3.19 15.60 4.05
C ALA A 32 3.16 14.91 5.40
N ARG A 33 3.38 15.63 6.51
CA ARG A 33 3.21 15.03 7.85
C ARG A 33 1.81 14.46 8.08
N ALA A 34 0.79 14.99 7.38
CA ALA A 34 -0.56 14.43 7.39
C ALA A 34 -0.66 13.02 6.75
N LEU A 35 0.36 12.56 6.02
CA LEU A 35 0.44 11.21 5.47
C LEU A 35 0.93 10.17 6.48
N ILE A 36 1.51 10.56 7.62
CA ILE A 36 2.05 9.59 8.60
C ILE A 36 0.97 8.59 9.06
N PRO A 37 -0.26 9.03 9.43
CA PRO A 37 -1.33 8.08 9.76
C PRO A 37 -1.77 7.22 8.57
N LEU A 38 -1.71 7.74 7.34
CA LEU A 38 -1.99 6.96 6.14
C LEU A 38 -0.99 5.80 5.97
N CYS A 39 0.30 6.06 6.19
CA CYS A 39 1.34 5.03 6.17
C CYS A 39 1.09 3.93 7.22
N ALA A 40 0.55 4.26 8.40
CA ALA A 40 0.19 3.26 9.40
C ALA A 40 -0.94 2.34 8.91
N PHE A 41 -2.00 2.89 8.30
CA PHE A 41 -3.06 2.09 7.72
C PHE A 41 -2.59 1.21 6.54
N ILE A 42 -1.66 1.71 5.70
CA ILE A 42 -1.09 0.89 4.62
C ILE A 42 -0.31 -0.29 5.21
N GLU A 43 0.47 -0.05 6.27
CA GLU A 43 1.18 -1.10 6.98
C GLU A 43 0.24 -2.19 7.52
N GLU A 44 -0.87 -1.80 8.15
CA GLU A 44 -1.90 -2.74 8.62
C GLU A 44 -2.47 -3.60 7.48
N TRP A 45 -2.82 -2.98 6.35
CA TRP A 45 -3.32 -3.71 5.20
C TRP A 45 -2.29 -4.66 4.57
N LEU A 46 -1.02 -4.27 4.53
CA LEU A 46 0.05 -5.14 4.06
C LEU A 46 0.27 -6.32 5.01
N ARG A 47 0.14 -6.12 6.32
CA ARG A 47 0.19 -7.22 7.30
C ARG A 47 -0.97 -8.19 7.12
N ASP A 48 -2.18 -7.70 6.88
CA ASP A 48 -3.35 -8.55 6.60
C ASP A 48 -3.19 -9.33 5.29
N LEU A 49 -2.67 -8.70 4.23
CA LEU A 49 -2.29 -9.40 3.01
C LEU A 49 -1.23 -10.47 3.29
N GLY A 50 -0.21 -10.14 4.09
CA GLY A 50 0.82 -11.05 4.58
C GLY A 50 0.27 -12.28 5.30
N ALA A 51 -0.73 -12.08 6.15
CA ALA A 51 -1.43 -13.14 6.85
C ALA A 51 -2.14 -14.09 5.86
N ILE A 52 -2.84 -13.54 4.87
CA ILE A 52 -3.54 -14.33 3.85
C ILE A 52 -2.57 -15.11 2.96
N VAL A 53 -1.52 -14.48 2.42
CA VAL A 53 -0.55 -15.18 1.54
C VAL A 53 0.23 -16.26 2.28
N SER A 54 0.32 -16.16 3.62
CA SER A 54 1.01 -17.14 4.46
C SER A 54 0.07 -18.22 5.03
N GLY A 55 -1.21 -18.22 4.66
CA GLY A 55 -2.21 -19.17 5.15
C GLY A 55 -2.67 -18.93 6.59
N ALA A 56 -2.28 -17.82 7.21
CA ALA A 56 -2.67 -17.41 8.57
C ALA A 56 -3.84 -16.42 8.55
N GLY A 57 -4.87 -16.69 7.74
CA GLY A 57 -6.01 -15.78 7.54
C GLY A 57 -6.80 -15.47 8.81
N ASP A 58 -6.74 -16.36 9.81
CA ASP A 58 -7.29 -16.16 11.16
C ASP A 58 -6.62 -15.00 11.93
N ARG A 59 -5.45 -14.54 11.48
CA ARG A 59 -4.71 -13.40 12.05
C ARG A 59 -4.99 -12.06 11.36
N VAL A 60 -5.87 -12.04 10.36
CA VAL A 60 -6.27 -10.79 9.68
C VAL A 60 -7.01 -9.88 10.66
N PHE A 61 -6.52 -8.66 10.82
CA PHE A 61 -7.11 -7.66 11.70
C PHE A 61 -8.38 -7.04 11.09
N ASN A 62 -8.33 -6.66 9.81
CA ASN A 62 -9.47 -6.09 9.10
C ASN A 62 -10.41 -7.18 8.57
N PHE A 63 -11.04 -7.91 9.50
CA PHE A 63 -11.90 -9.05 9.18
C PHE A 63 -13.05 -8.70 8.21
N ASP A 64 -13.56 -7.47 8.26
CA ASP A 64 -14.59 -6.96 7.36
C ASP A 64 -14.16 -6.94 5.88
N LYS A 65 -12.86 -7.02 5.59
CA LYS A 65 -12.27 -7.09 4.26
C LYS A 65 -11.56 -8.39 3.94
N HIS A 66 -11.68 -9.41 4.81
CA HIS A 66 -10.99 -10.68 4.64
C HIS A 66 -11.23 -11.32 3.26
N SER A 67 -12.50 -11.50 2.86
CA SER A 67 -12.85 -12.10 1.55
C SER A 67 -12.30 -11.29 0.37
N HIS A 68 -12.36 -9.96 0.45
CA HIS A 68 -11.84 -9.08 -0.58
C HIS A 68 -10.31 -9.20 -0.74
N LEU A 69 -9.59 -9.28 0.37
CA LEU A 69 -8.14 -9.48 0.35
C LEU A 69 -7.78 -10.89 -0.17
N GLN A 70 -8.57 -11.92 0.14
CA GLN A 70 -8.39 -13.26 -0.43
C GLN A 70 -8.56 -13.25 -1.95
N GLU A 71 -9.60 -12.58 -2.46
CA GLU A 71 -9.80 -12.41 -3.91
C GLU A 71 -8.64 -11.65 -4.57
N LEU A 72 -8.12 -10.62 -3.90
CA LEU A 72 -6.98 -9.84 -4.39
C LEU A 72 -5.71 -10.71 -4.49
N VAL A 73 -5.42 -11.50 -3.47
CA VAL A 73 -4.30 -12.45 -3.48
C VAL A 73 -4.50 -13.51 -4.56
N ALA A 74 -5.70 -14.09 -4.68
CA ALA A 74 -5.99 -15.13 -5.68
C ALA A 74 -5.82 -14.64 -7.14
N ARG A 75 -5.97 -13.35 -7.39
CA ARG A 75 -5.83 -12.71 -8.71
C ARG A 75 -4.42 -12.20 -9.01
N THR A 76 -3.50 -12.33 -8.07
CA THR A 76 -2.13 -11.81 -8.17
C THR A 76 -1.11 -12.90 -7.87
N SER A 77 0.17 -12.61 -8.09
CA SER A 77 1.29 -13.52 -7.81
C SER A 77 2.03 -13.15 -6.51
N ILE A 78 1.37 -12.42 -5.60
CA ILE A 78 1.98 -11.91 -4.36
C ILE A 78 2.43 -13.08 -3.47
N ARG A 79 3.68 -13.02 -2.98
CA ARG A 79 4.22 -13.98 -2.01
C ARG A 79 4.62 -13.29 -0.71
N GLY A 80 4.80 -14.08 0.35
CA GLY A 80 5.22 -13.57 1.67
C GLY A 80 6.45 -12.63 1.65
N PRO A 81 7.56 -12.95 0.95
CA PRO A 81 8.72 -12.06 0.87
C PRO A 81 8.42 -10.71 0.22
N ASP A 82 7.47 -10.66 -0.71
CA ASP A 82 7.09 -9.45 -1.44
C ASP A 82 6.40 -8.45 -0.50
N ILE A 83 5.64 -8.96 0.49
CA ILE A 83 5.03 -8.16 1.57
C ILE A 83 6.09 -7.49 2.44
N VAL A 84 7.15 -8.22 2.82
CA VAL A 84 8.25 -7.66 3.63
C VAL A 84 8.93 -6.52 2.90
N LEU A 85 9.20 -6.69 1.61
CA LEU A 85 9.79 -5.63 0.80
C LEU A 85 8.84 -4.43 0.66
N ALA A 86 7.53 -4.66 0.49
CA ALA A 86 6.52 -3.61 0.44
C ALA A 86 6.45 -2.79 1.74
N LEU A 87 6.57 -3.44 2.91
CA LEU A 87 6.60 -2.76 4.21
C LEU A 87 7.78 -1.78 4.32
N THR A 88 8.96 -2.14 3.78
CA THR A 88 10.12 -1.24 3.73
C THR A 88 9.83 0.02 2.91
N GLU A 89 9.09 -0.09 1.81
CA GLU A 89 8.70 1.07 1.00
C GLU A 89 7.73 1.99 1.75
N VAL A 90 6.86 1.44 2.61
CA VAL A 90 5.95 2.22 3.47
C VAL A 90 6.73 2.98 4.54
N GLU A 91 7.72 2.36 5.19
CA GLU A 91 8.54 3.07 6.17
C GLU A 91 9.36 4.18 5.49
N GLN A 92 9.90 3.94 4.29
CA GLN A 92 10.59 4.98 3.53
C GLN A 92 9.65 6.16 3.20
N ALA A 93 8.40 5.91 2.82
CA ALA A 93 7.41 6.95 2.58
C ALA A 93 7.08 7.72 3.88
N ARG A 94 7.01 7.04 5.02
CA ARG A 94 6.81 7.65 6.34
C ARG A 94 7.96 8.57 6.73
N GLU A 95 9.21 8.17 6.47
CA GLU A 95 10.38 9.02 6.68
C GLU A 95 10.36 10.28 5.80
N LEU A 96 10.02 10.16 4.53
CA LEU A 96 9.85 11.32 3.63
C LEU A 96 8.73 12.26 4.12
N ALA A 97 7.64 11.69 4.65
CA ALA A 97 6.54 12.45 5.25
C ALA A 97 6.97 13.20 6.52
N ARG A 98 7.79 12.59 7.39
CA ARG A 98 8.40 13.26 8.55
C ARG A 98 9.27 14.44 8.12
N GLY A 99 10.06 14.25 7.06
CA GLY A 99 10.85 15.28 6.39
C GLY A 99 10.04 16.32 5.61
N ASN A 100 8.71 16.20 5.59
CA ASN A 100 7.78 17.11 4.90
C ASN A 100 8.07 17.29 3.40
N VAL A 101 8.54 16.23 2.74
CA VAL A 101 8.71 16.18 1.27
C VAL A 101 7.34 16.35 0.60
N ASN A 102 7.29 16.81 -0.65
CA ASN A 102 6.04 16.98 -1.40
C ASN A 102 5.17 15.70 -1.34
N PRO A 103 3.92 15.77 -0.82
CA PRO A 103 3.03 14.61 -0.68
C PRO A 103 2.76 13.86 -1.98
N GLN A 104 2.66 14.58 -3.11
CA GLN A 104 2.40 13.97 -4.42
C GLN A 104 3.56 13.08 -4.86
N LEU A 105 4.81 13.50 -4.61
CA LEU A 105 6.00 12.70 -4.89
C LEU A 105 6.06 11.45 -4.00
N ILE A 106 5.71 11.61 -2.71
CA ILE A 106 5.65 10.49 -1.77
C ILE A 106 4.62 9.45 -2.23
N VAL A 107 3.40 9.89 -2.52
CA VAL A 107 2.31 8.98 -2.93
C VAL A 107 2.62 8.30 -4.27
N ASN A 108 3.09 9.05 -5.26
CA ASN A 108 3.48 8.49 -6.55
C ASN A 108 4.60 7.43 -6.38
N GLY A 109 5.65 7.81 -5.65
CA GLY A 109 6.78 6.92 -5.36
C GLY A 109 6.34 5.66 -4.63
N LEU A 110 5.50 5.79 -3.61
CA LEU A 110 4.97 4.68 -2.83
C LEU A 110 4.17 3.72 -3.70
N VAL A 111 3.19 4.20 -4.47
CA VAL A 111 2.36 3.35 -5.35
C VAL A 111 3.22 2.60 -6.36
N ARG A 112 4.16 3.31 -7.01
CA ARG A 112 5.10 2.69 -7.96
C ARG A 112 5.99 1.64 -7.30
N ASN A 113 6.46 1.90 -6.10
CA ASN A 113 7.35 0.97 -5.38
C ASN A 113 6.56 -0.26 -4.89
N LEU A 114 5.39 -0.07 -4.31
CA LEU A 114 4.48 -1.16 -3.92
C LEU A 114 4.15 -2.05 -5.12
N ARG A 115 3.82 -1.47 -6.27
CA ARG A 115 3.60 -2.20 -7.52
C ARG A 115 4.80 -3.08 -7.88
N ARG A 116 6.00 -2.51 -7.85
CA ARG A 116 7.25 -3.24 -8.15
C ARG A 116 7.51 -4.39 -7.19
N ARG A 117 7.09 -4.28 -5.93
CA ARG A 117 7.25 -5.35 -4.95
C ARG A 117 6.18 -6.43 -5.11
N LEU A 118 4.93 -6.03 -5.29
CA LEU A 118 3.78 -6.92 -5.17
C LEU A 118 3.42 -7.65 -6.47
N ILE A 119 3.60 -7.02 -7.64
CA ILE A 119 3.10 -7.59 -8.91
C ILE A 119 4.11 -7.61 -10.05
N ALA A 120 5.24 -6.89 -9.97
CA ALA A 120 6.20 -6.90 -11.05
C ALA A 120 7.04 -8.19 -11.00
N THR A 121 6.85 -9.03 -12.02
CA THR A 121 7.76 -10.11 -12.41
C THR A 121 8.56 -9.65 -13.61
#